data_AF-A0A366DQU9-F1
#
_entry.id   AF-A0A366DQU9-F1
#
_cell.length_a   1.000
_cell.length_b   1.000
_cell.length_c   1.000
_cell.angle_alpha   90.00
_cell.angle_beta   90.00
_cell.angle_gamma   90.00
#
_symmetry.space_group_name_H-M   'P 1'
#
loop_
_entity.id
_entity.type
_entity.pdbx_description
1 polymer ?
#
loop_
_entity_poly.entity_id
_entity_poly.type
_entity_poly.pdbx_seq_one_letter_code
_entity_poly.pdbx_strand_id
1 'polypeptide(L)'
;MDGAKDIPYVDAAFDVNLDAPDIEINYQLTCRFFFENDVDPPAPAEATEFMRDYGVSYALGYVNAALASDSSAFRVRNYAIPVLALNDVKSLVTSNESDTDTPG
;
A
#
# COMPACT_ATOMS: atom_id res chain seq x y z
N MET A 1 -4.21 30.51 -20.13
CA MET A 1 -3.43 29.48 -19.43
C MET A 1 -4.47 28.54 -18.85
N ASP A 2 -4.73 27.41 -19.51
CA ASP A 2 -5.61 26.39 -18.93
C ASP A 2 -4.90 25.83 -17.71
N GLY A 3 -5.49 26.07 -16.54
CA GLY A 3 -5.01 25.49 -15.29
C GLY A 3 -5.15 23.98 -15.40
N ALA A 4 -4.02 23.27 -15.43
CA ALA A 4 -4.03 21.83 -15.26
C ALA A 4 -4.83 21.53 -13.99
N LYS A 5 -5.97 20.86 -14.16
CA LYS A 5 -6.78 20.42 -13.02
C LYS A 5 -5.89 19.45 -12.25
N ASP A 6 -5.58 19.77 -10.99
CA ASP A 6 -4.83 18.85 -10.14
C ASP A 6 -5.64 17.56 -10.04
N ILE A 7 -5.10 16.48 -10.63
CA ILE A 7 -5.75 15.18 -10.61
C ILE A 7 -5.78 14.72 -9.16
N PRO A 8 -6.96 14.41 -8.60
CA PRO A 8 -7.04 13.92 -7.24
C PRO A 8 -6.20 12.67 -7.05
N TYR A 9 -5.49 12.57 -5.93
CA TYR A 9 -4.63 11.42 -5.65
C TYR A 9 -4.66 11.02 -4.18
N VAL A 10 -4.33 9.76 -3.94
CA VAL A 10 -4.10 9.20 -2.60
C VAL A 10 -2.69 8.62 -2.57
N ASP A 11 -1.93 9.02 -1.56
CA ASP A 11 -0.60 8.46 -1.28
C ASP A 11 -0.71 7.36 -0.22
N ALA A 12 0.10 6.33 -0.39
CA ALA A 12 0.21 5.23 0.54
C ALA A 12 1.67 4.83 0.72
N ALA A 13 2.11 4.81 1.97
CA ALA A 13 3.42 4.31 2.35
C ALA A 13 3.26 2.90 2.93
N PHE A 14 4.12 1.98 2.48
CA PHE A 14 4.16 0.60 2.93
C PHE A 14 5.57 0.27 3.37
N ASP A 15 5.69 -0.25 4.58
CA ASP A 15 6.92 -0.82 5.10
C ASP A 15 6.74 -2.33 5.25
N VAL A 16 7.58 -3.10 4.57
CA VAL A 16 7.57 -4.56 4.67
C VAL A 16 8.93 -5.03 5.15
N ASN A 17 8.92 -5.60 6.35
CA ASN A 17 10.09 -6.23 6.96
C ASN A 17 10.03 -7.73 6.73
N LEU A 18 11.06 -8.28 6.10
CA LEU A 18 11.29 -9.71 6.01
C LEU A 18 12.49 -10.06 6.90
N ASP A 19 12.24 -10.85 7.93
CA ASP A 19 13.26 -11.45 8.77
C ASP A 19 13.29 -12.96 8.51
N ALA A 20 14.39 -13.44 7.95
CA ALA A 20 14.62 -14.85 7.66
C ALA A 20 16.05 -15.26 8.04
N PRO A 21 16.32 -16.56 8.26
CA PRO A 21 17.60 -17.01 8.82
C PRO A 21 18.85 -16.64 8.02
N ASP A 22 18.72 -16.43 6.71
CA ASP A 22 19.81 -16.13 5.78
C ASP A 22 19.71 -14.73 5.16
N ILE A 23 18.65 -13.97 5.48
CA ILE A 23 18.44 -12.64 4.91
C ILE A 23 17.51 -11.76 5.75
N GLU A 24 17.90 -10.50 5.91
CA GLU A 24 17.05 -9.44 6.46
C GLU A 24 16.85 -8.39 5.35
N ILE A 25 15.61 -8.14 4.97
CA ILE A 25 15.26 -7.10 3.98
C ILE A 25 14.14 -6.22 4.52
N ASN A 26 14.32 -4.91 4.37
CA ASN A 26 13.28 -3.91 4.56
C ASN A 26 12.94 -3.27 3.21
N TYR A 27 11.67 -3.37 2.80
CA TYR A 27 11.13 -2.66 1.64
C TYR A 27 10.31 -1.48 2.13
N GLN A 28 10.63 -0.29 1.60
CA GLN A 28 9.82 0.92 1.74
C GLN A 28 9.25 1.27 0.38
N LEU A 29 7.93 1.30 0.27
CA LEU A 29 7.23 1.58 -0.98
C LEU A 29 6.28 2.77 -0.77
N THR A 30 6.34 3.73 -1.69
CA THR A 30 5.33 4.78 -1.79
C THR A 30 4.54 4.59 -3.07
N CYS A 31 3.25 4.35 -2.94
CA CYS A 31 2.31 4.28 -4.06
C CYS A 31 1.49 5.56 -4.11
N ARG A 32 1.37 6.16 -5.30
CA ARG A 32 0.43 7.24 -5.57
C ARG A 32 -0.64 6.77 -6.54
N PHE A 33 -1.89 6.83 -6.13
CA PHE A 33 -3.04 6.45 -6.93
C PHE A 33 -3.73 7.71 -7.45
N PHE A 34 -3.83 7.85 -8.76
CA PHE A 34 -4.47 9.00 -9.42
C PHE A 34 -5.90 8.64 -9.84
N PHE A 35 -6.83 9.54 -9.56
CA PHE A 35 -8.25 9.41 -9.87
C PHE A 35 -8.61 10.36 -11.02
N GLU A 36 -8.13 10.06 -12.23
CA GLU A 36 -8.19 10.98 -13.39
C GLU A 36 -9.62 11.35 -13.82
N ASN A 37 -10.59 10.49 -13.53
CA ASN A 37 -11.99 10.70 -13.90
C ASN A 37 -12.78 11.45 -12.83
N ASP A 38 -12.22 11.64 -11.65
CA ASP A 38 -12.93 12.23 -10.53
C ASP A 38 -12.74 13.75 -10.51
N VAL A 39 -13.81 14.46 -10.17
CA VAL A 39 -13.78 15.93 -10.06
C VAL A 39 -13.19 16.37 -8.73
N ASP A 40 -13.53 15.63 -7.68
CA ASP A 40 -13.12 15.85 -6.30
C ASP A 40 -12.33 14.64 -5.80
N PRO A 41 -11.44 14.80 -4.79
CA PRO A 41 -10.79 13.67 -4.15
C PRO A 41 -11.79 12.70 -3.51
N PRO A 42 -11.49 11.38 -3.49
CA PRO A 42 -12.35 10.41 -2.83
C PRO A 42 -12.54 10.79 -1.37
N ALA A 43 -13.74 10.55 -0.83
CA ALA A 43 -13.99 10.78 0.58
C ALA A 43 -13.04 9.92 1.42
N PRO A 44 -12.65 10.33 2.65
CA PRO A 44 -11.70 9.57 3.47
C PRO A 44 -12.08 8.09 3.67
N ALA A 45 -13.38 7.79 3.81
CA ALA A 45 -13.87 6.42 3.93
C ALA A 45 -13.67 5.61 2.63
N GLU A 46 -13.95 6.21 1.48
CA GLU A 46 -13.75 5.60 0.15
C GLU A 46 -12.26 5.38 -0.14
N ALA A 47 -11.42 6.36 0.20
CA ALA A 47 -9.98 6.23 0.11
C ALA A 47 -9.48 5.08 1.00
N THR A 48 -10.02 4.94 2.22
CA THR A 48 -9.63 3.87 3.14
C THR A 48 -10.06 2.50 2.64
N GLU A 49 -11.29 2.37 2.14
CA GLU A 49 -11.79 1.14 1.51
C GLU A 49 -10.96 0.77 0.27
N PHE A 50 -10.66 1.74 -0.59
CA PHE A 50 -9.80 1.54 -1.74
C PHE A 50 -8.40 1.05 -1.32
N MET A 51 -7.81 1.69 -0.31
CA MET A 51 -6.49 1.32 0.18
C MET A 51 -6.47 -0.08 0.76
N ARG A 52 -7.50 -0.45 1.53
CA ARG A 52 -7.67 -1.81 2.08
C ARG A 52 -7.82 -2.83 0.96
N ASP A 53 -8.73 -2.61 0.03
CA ASP A 53 -9.15 -3.66 -0.88
C ASP A 53 -8.15 -3.83 -2.04
N TYR A 54 -7.59 -2.72 -2.51
CA TYR A 54 -6.73 -2.68 -3.70
C TYR A 54 -5.29 -2.26 -3.36
N GLY A 55 -5.11 -1.20 -2.57
CA GLY A 55 -3.79 -0.62 -2.30
C GLY A 55 -2.78 -1.61 -1.70
N VAL A 56 -3.19 -2.38 -0.68
CA VAL A 56 -2.36 -3.43 -0.07
C VAL A 56 -1.96 -4.49 -1.10
N SER A 57 -2.88 -4.88 -1.99
CA SER A 57 -2.63 -5.90 -3.02
C SER A 57 -1.57 -5.42 -4.03
N TYR A 58 -1.62 -4.14 -4.43
CA TYR A 58 -0.61 -3.52 -5.29
C TYR A 58 0.77 -3.53 -4.61
N ALA A 59 0.84 -3.09 -3.36
CA ALA A 59 2.10 -3.02 -2.62
C ALA A 59 2.76 -4.40 -2.46
N LEU A 60 1.99 -5.41 -2.04
CA LEU A 60 2.51 -6.78 -1.91
C LEU A 60 2.94 -7.37 -3.26
N GLY A 61 2.29 -7.01 -4.35
CA GLY A 61 2.71 -7.39 -5.71
C GLY A 61 4.12 -6.90 -6.04
N TYR A 62 4.38 -5.61 -5.81
CA TYR A 62 5.70 -5.01 -6.02
C TYR A 62 6.76 -5.62 -5.11
N VAL A 63 6.45 -5.78 -3.83
CA VAL A 63 7.38 -6.37 -2.85
C VAL A 63 7.71 -7.82 -3.19
N ASN A 64 6.73 -8.63 -3.61
CA ASN A 64 7.00 -10.02 -4.03
C ASN A 64 7.88 -10.09 -5.28
N ALA A 65 7.71 -9.17 -6.23
CA ALA A 65 8.56 -9.10 -7.41
C ALA A 65 10.00 -8.70 -7.05
N ALA A 66 10.16 -7.69 -6.17
CA ALA A 66 11.47 -7.29 -5.66
C ALA A 66 12.14 -8.42 -4.89
N LEU A 67 11.41 -9.10 -4.01
CA LEU A 67 11.91 -10.22 -3.22
C LEU A 67 12.37 -11.40 -4.06
N ALA A 68 11.65 -11.73 -5.13
CA ALA A 68 12.07 -12.77 -6.06
C ALA A 68 13.39 -12.40 -6.77
N SER A 69 13.51 -11.15 -7.21
CA SER A 69 14.73 -10.62 -7.84
C SER A 69 15.91 -10.64 -6.87
N ASP A 70 15.72 -10.11 -5.66
CA ASP A 70 16.76 -9.98 -4.64
C ASP A 70 17.22 -11.33 -4.13
N SER A 71 16.29 -12.25 -3.86
CA SER A 71 16.62 -13.63 -3.46
C SER A 71 17.51 -14.32 -4.50
N SER A 72 17.21 -14.11 -5.78
CA SER A 72 18.02 -14.64 -6.89
C SER A 72 19.40 -14.01 -6.95
N ALA A 73 19.49 -12.68 -6.83
CA ALA A 73 20.74 -11.93 -6.87
C ALA A 73 21.69 -12.30 -5.72
N PHE A 74 21.14 -12.46 -4.51
CA PHE A 74 21.89 -12.84 -3.31
C PHE A 74 22.19 -14.33 -3.20
N ARG A 75 21.63 -15.14 -4.11
CA ARG A 75 21.79 -16.61 -4.12
C ARG A 75 21.32 -17.26 -2.81
N VAL A 76 20.29 -16.70 -2.22
CA VAL A 76 19.61 -17.24 -1.02
C VAL A 76 18.38 -18.05 -1.44
N ARG A 77 17.67 -18.61 -0.46
CA ARG A 77 16.39 -19.26 -0.74
C ARG A 77 15.42 -18.25 -1.37
N ASN A 78 14.61 -18.69 -2.33
CA ASN A 78 13.52 -17.88 -2.85
C ASN A 78 12.45 -17.70 -1.77
N TYR A 79 12.24 -16.45 -1.37
CA TYR A 79 11.16 -16.07 -0.47
C TYR A 79 9.97 -15.48 -1.23
N ALA A 80 8.77 -15.69 -0.69
CA ALA A 80 7.54 -15.11 -1.19
C ALA A 80 6.59 -14.85 -0.03
N ILE A 81 5.93 -13.70 -0.03
CA ILE A 81 4.89 -13.35 0.94
C ILE A 81 3.61 -14.07 0.51
N PRO A 82 3.05 -14.97 1.36
CA PRO A 82 1.88 -15.76 1.01
C PRO A 82 0.63 -14.89 0.91
N VAL A 83 -0.28 -15.23 -0.01
CA VAL A 83 -1.56 -14.53 -0.20
C VAL A 83 -2.41 -14.53 1.08
N LEU A 84 -2.26 -15.50 1.98
CA LEU A 84 -2.99 -15.50 3.26
C LEU A 84 -2.59 -14.32 4.16
N ALA A 85 -1.33 -13.88 4.12
CA ALA A 85 -0.88 -12.69 4.84
C ALA A 85 -1.53 -11.40 4.31
N LEU A 86 -2.04 -11.40 3.07
CA LEU A 86 -2.80 -10.28 2.51
C LEU A 86 -4.08 -10.04 3.31
N ASN A 87 -4.82 -11.09 3.67
CA ASN A 87 -6.08 -10.95 4.39
C ASN A 87 -5.86 -10.39 5.80
N ASP A 88 -4.79 -10.82 6.46
CA ASP A 88 -4.42 -10.32 7.78
C ASP A 88 -4.07 -8.83 7.72
N VAL A 89 -3.27 -8.40 6.74
CA VAL A 89 -2.94 -6.98 6.56
C VAL A 89 -4.18 -6.15 6.19
N LYS A 90 -5.05 -6.67 5.32
CA LYS A 90 -6.32 -6.00 4.99
C LYS A 90 -7.21 -5.78 6.21
N SER A 91 -7.19 -6.68 7.18
CA SER A 91 -7.98 -6.54 8.42
C SER A 91 -7.49 -5.40 9.33
N LEU A 92 -6.22 -4.99 9.19
CA LEU A 92 -5.60 -3.91 9.95
C LEU A 92 -5.89 -2.51 9.37
N VAL A 93 -6.30 -2.44 8.10
CA VAL A 93 -6.71 -1.18 7.48
C VAL A 93 -8.18 -0.93 7.81
N THR A 94 -8.41 -0.37 8.99
CA THR A 94 -9.75 0.00 9.45
C THR A 94 -10.10 1.43 9.05
N SER A 95 -11.34 1.66 8.62
CA SER A 95 -11.88 3.00 8.46
C SER A 95 -11.87 3.71 9.81
N ASN A 96 -11.08 4.79 9.93
CA ASN A 96 -11.17 5.69 11.08
C ASN A 96 -12.49 6.48 10.99
N GLU A 97 -13.61 5.88 11.38
CA GLU A 97 -14.82 6.63 11.73
C GLU A 97 -14.70 7.15 13.17
N SER A 98 -13.69 7.95 13.49
CA SER A 98 -13.58 8.63 14.79
C SER A 98 -12.51 9.73 14.71
N ASP A 99 -12.92 10.91 14.23
CA ASP A 99 -12.36 12.21 14.64
C ASP A 99 -13.31 13.32 14.16
N THR A 100 -14.59 13.20 14.51
CA THR A 100 -15.43 14.39 14.70
C THR A 100 -15.47 14.65 16.19
N ASP A 101 -14.39 15.23 16.71
CA ASP A 101 -14.41 15.74 18.07
C ASP A 101 -15.21 17.04 18.11
N THR A 102 -16.02 17.15 19.14
CA THR A 102 -17.10 18.13 19.31
C THR A 102 -16.51 19.50 19.64
N PRO A 103 -17.03 20.64 19.15
CA PRO A 103 -16.56 21.93 19.61
C PRO A 103 -16.99 22.13 21.07
N GLY A 104 -16.01 22.35 21.95
CA GLY A 104 -16.21 22.84 23.32
C GLY A 104 -16.64 24.30 23.37
#